data_AF-A0A7K7DUR3-F1
#
_entry.id   AF-A0A7K7DUR3-F1
#
_cell.length_a   1.000
_cell.length_b   1.000
_cell.length_c   1.000
_cell.angle_alpha   90.00
_cell.angle_beta   90.00
_cell.angle_gamma   90.00
#
_symmetry.space_group_name_H-M   'P 1'
#
loop_
_entity.id
_entity.type
_entity.pdbx_description
1 polymer ?
#
loop_
_entity_poly.entity_id
_entity_poly.type
_entity_poly.pdbx_seq_one_letter_code
_entity_poly.pdbx_strand_id
1 'polypeptide(L)'
;MLAARTGTVGGKNTDESLKLRKQSVLSLGSRDRALKSSAESSKEARARAGQPQQRARRLALLRELEMNWYLRVCELSHEYTIAYTTGMPHRNLGKSGLRVSCLGLGTWVTFGGQISDEVAEQLMTIAYESGVNLFDTAEVYAAGKAEVILGNILKKKGWRRSSLVITTKLYWGGKAETERGLSRKHIIEGLKASLQRLQLEYVDVVFANRPDNNTPME
;
A
#
# COMPACT_ATOMS: atom_id res chain seq x y z
N MET A 1 -27.06 44.10 -14.46
CA MET A 1 -27.60 44.38 -13.10
C MET A 1 -26.38 44.31 -12.16
N LEU A 2 -25.95 45.35 -11.45
CA LEU A 2 -26.58 46.06 -10.31
C LEU A 2 -26.94 45.11 -9.15
N ALA A 3 -26.59 45.34 -7.87
CA ALA A 3 -25.72 46.33 -7.16
C ALA A 3 -25.33 45.74 -5.75
N ALA A 4 -24.65 46.35 -4.75
CA ALA A 4 -24.09 47.70 -4.47
C ALA A 4 -22.85 47.59 -3.51
N ARG A 5 -22.04 48.63 -3.22
CA ARG A 5 -22.04 49.58 -2.04
C ARG A 5 -22.27 48.97 -0.64
N THR A 6 -21.59 49.31 0.47
CA THR A 6 -20.47 50.24 0.88
C THR A 6 -19.94 49.78 2.27
N GLY A 7 -18.92 50.32 2.98
CA GLY A 7 -18.00 51.48 2.89
C GLY A 7 -16.96 51.43 4.07
N THR A 8 -15.79 52.11 4.07
CA THR A 8 -15.46 53.50 4.54
C THR A 8 -15.70 53.80 6.04
N VAL A 9 -14.84 54.50 6.83
CA VAL A 9 -13.46 55.06 6.69
C VAL A 9 -12.92 55.56 8.07
N GLY A 10 -11.59 55.72 8.27
CA GLY A 10 -10.98 56.58 9.31
C GLY A 10 -10.66 55.92 10.67
N GLY A 11 -9.76 56.44 11.53
CA GLY A 11 -8.92 57.66 11.49
C GLY A 11 -7.63 57.51 12.35
N LYS A 12 -6.83 58.59 12.56
CA LYS A 12 -5.47 58.55 13.16
C LYS A 12 -5.30 59.37 14.46
N ASN A 13 -4.15 59.16 15.12
CA ASN A 13 -3.24 60.13 15.79
C ASN A 13 -3.36 60.46 17.31
N THR A 14 -2.19 60.39 18.00
CA THR A 14 -1.60 61.32 19.02
C THR A 14 -2.27 61.48 20.42
N ASP A 15 -1.59 61.82 21.54
CA ASP A 15 -0.15 62.14 21.77
C ASP A 15 0.38 61.87 23.22
N GLU A 16 1.64 62.29 23.48
CA GLU A 16 2.44 62.24 24.73
C GLU A 16 1.79 62.63 26.09
N SER A 17 2.34 62.11 27.23
CA SER A 17 3.32 62.87 28.09
C SER A 17 3.43 62.46 29.59
N LEU A 18 4.55 61.81 29.94
CA LEU A 18 5.54 62.08 31.03
C LEU A 18 5.17 62.41 32.52
N LYS A 19 6.18 62.11 33.40
CA LYS A 19 6.40 62.51 34.83
C LYS A 19 5.77 61.59 35.90
N LEU A 20 6.37 61.34 37.09
CA LEU A 20 7.66 61.80 37.66
C LEU A 20 8.32 60.79 38.65
N ARG A 21 9.62 60.99 38.86
CA ARG A 21 10.67 60.23 39.59
C ARG A 21 10.54 60.20 41.13
N LYS A 22 10.94 59.08 41.77
CA LYS A 22 11.69 59.03 43.06
C LYS A 22 12.39 57.67 43.28
N GLN A 23 13.42 57.63 44.14
CA GLN A 23 14.25 56.45 44.44
C GLN A 23 14.34 56.20 45.96
N SER A 24 14.32 54.93 46.37
CA SER A 24 14.86 54.39 47.63
C SER A 24 15.00 52.86 47.44
N VAL A 25 16.20 52.30 47.25
CA VAL A 25 17.27 52.05 48.24
C VAL A 25 16.90 50.94 49.24
N LEU A 26 17.64 49.82 49.12
CA LEU A 26 17.85 48.72 50.08
C LEU A 26 16.64 47.93 50.64
N SER A 27 16.46 46.72 50.09
CA SER A 27 16.75 45.51 50.89
C SER A 27 17.26 44.37 49.98
N LEU A 28 18.46 43.84 50.27
CA LEU A 28 18.96 42.61 49.66
C LEU A 28 18.52 41.43 50.53
N GLY A 29 17.79 40.49 49.94
CA GLY A 29 17.37 39.26 50.61
C GLY A 29 16.44 38.39 49.76
N SER A 30 16.55 37.07 49.96
CA SER A 30 15.58 36.04 49.54
C SER A 30 15.33 35.74 48.04
N ARG A 31 15.74 36.59 47.07
CA ARG A 31 15.41 36.32 45.64
C ARG A 31 16.11 35.11 45.02
N ASP A 32 17.37 34.81 45.36
CA ASP A 32 18.14 33.77 44.67
C ASP A 32 17.73 32.32 44.99
N ARG A 33 17.14 32.06 46.16
CA ARG A 33 16.60 30.72 46.48
C ARG A 33 15.32 30.44 45.68
N ALA A 34 14.43 31.42 45.55
CA ALA A 34 13.16 31.26 44.83
C ALA A 34 13.37 30.93 43.34
N LEU A 35 14.29 31.64 42.68
CA LEU A 35 14.60 31.45 41.26
C LEU A 35 15.21 30.07 40.96
N LYS A 36 16.07 29.53 41.84
CA LYS A 36 16.56 28.15 41.69
C LYS A 36 15.44 27.12 41.84
N SER A 37 14.61 27.23 42.89
CA SER A 37 13.49 26.30 43.08
C SER A 37 12.48 26.32 41.93
N SER A 38 12.22 27.48 41.30
CA SER A 38 11.32 27.54 40.14
C SER A 38 11.92 26.89 38.89
N ALA A 39 13.24 27.00 38.69
CA ALA A 39 13.94 26.38 37.57
C ALA A 39 14.07 24.85 37.73
N GLU A 40 14.30 24.36 38.95
CA GLU A 40 14.33 22.94 39.28
C GLU A 40 12.93 22.33 39.18
N SER A 41 11.91 22.99 39.75
CA SER A 41 10.49 22.59 39.59
C SER A 41 10.07 22.54 38.11
N SER A 42 10.52 23.48 37.28
CA SER A 42 10.27 23.48 35.83
C SER A 42 10.97 22.33 35.09
N LYS A 43 12.18 21.93 35.53
CA LYS A 43 12.88 20.74 35.00
C LYS A 43 12.20 19.45 35.43
N GLU A 44 11.81 19.33 36.70
CA GLU A 44 11.04 18.19 37.21
C GLU A 44 9.68 18.06 36.52
N ALA A 45 8.96 19.17 36.30
CA ALA A 45 7.69 19.18 35.59
C ALA A 45 7.86 18.69 34.14
N ARG A 46 8.91 19.12 33.43
CA ARG A 46 9.27 18.57 32.11
C ARG A 46 9.64 17.08 32.16
N ALA A 47 10.38 16.64 33.17
CA ALA A 47 10.73 15.24 33.35
C ALA A 47 9.48 14.37 33.60
N ARG A 48 8.56 14.82 34.47
CA ARG A 48 7.28 14.17 34.77
C ARG A 48 6.34 14.18 33.56
N ALA A 49 6.28 15.25 32.78
CA ALA A 49 5.49 15.32 31.55
C ALA A 49 5.94 14.32 30.47
N GLY A 50 7.21 13.91 30.47
CA GLY A 50 7.70 12.82 29.60
C GLY A 50 7.27 11.41 30.05
N GLN A 51 6.96 11.21 31.34
CA GLN A 51 6.70 9.87 31.90
C GLN A 51 5.49 9.15 31.29
N PRO A 52 4.33 9.80 31.00
CA PRO A 52 3.22 9.13 30.31
C PRO A 52 3.59 8.62 28.92
N GLN A 53 4.30 9.42 28.12
CA GLN A 53 4.75 9.00 26.79
C GLN A 53 5.81 7.89 26.85
N GLN A 54 6.74 7.96 27.82
CA GLN A 54 7.74 6.91 28.06
C GLN A 54 7.09 5.59 28.53
N ARG A 55 6.10 5.66 29.43
CA ARG A 55 5.30 4.49 29.85
C ARG A 55 4.51 3.90 28.69
N ALA A 56 3.84 4.72 27.89
CA ALA A 56 3.11 4.27 26.70
C ALA A 56 4.04 3.57 25.69
N ARG A 57 5.21 4.14 25.39
CA ARG A 57 6.24 3.51 24.54
C ARG A 57 6.75 2.19 25.12
N ARG A 58 7.02 2.12 26.42
CA ARG A 58 7.49 0.88 27.07
C ARG A 58 6.42 -0.22 27.06
N LEU A 59 5.15 0.14 27.24
CA LEU A 59 4.01 -0.80 27.14
C LEU A 59 3.77 -1.26 25.69
N ALA A 60 3.94 -0.38 24.70
CA ALA A 60 3.86 -0.77 23.29
C ALA A 60 4.98 -1.75 22.92
N LEU A 61 6.22 -1.49 23.34
CA LEU A 61 7.37 -2.37 23.08
C LEU A 61 7.25 -3.72 23.80
N LEU A 62 6.70 -3.75 25.02
CA LEU A 62 6.37 -5.03 25.69
C LEU A 62 5.33 -5.83 24.91
N ARG A 63 4.24 -5.20 24.46
CA ARG A 63 3.22 -5.85 23.60
C ARG A 63 3.78 -6.32 22.26
N GLU A 64 4.72 -5.59 21.68
CA GLU A 64 5.42 -5.97 20.46
C GLU A 64 6.29 -7.22 20.68
N LEU A 65 6.99 -7.32 21.81
CA LEU A 65 7.76 -8.51 22.20
C LEU A 65 6.84 -9.72 22.49
N GLU A 66 5.75 -9.51 23.23
CA GLU A 66 4.71 -10.53 23.50
C GLU A 66 4.10 -11.06 22.20
N MET A 67 3.73 -10.17 21.28
CA MET A 67 3.18 -10.51 19.97
C MET A 67 4.20 -11.23 19.08
N ASN A 68 5.44 -10.75 19.01
CA ASN A 68 6.50 -11.41 18.22
C ASN A 68 6.94 -12.76 18.81
N TRP A 69 6.77 -12.97 20.12
CA TRP A 69 6.91 -14.29 20.73
C TRP A 69 5.75 -15.20 20.32
N TYR A 70 4.49 -14.74 20.46
CA TYR A 70 3.30 -15.51 20.10
C TYR A 70 3.28 -15.89 18.61
N LEU A 71 3.59 -14.95 17.72
CA LEU A 71 3.69 -15.20 16.28
C LEU A 71 4.78 -16.22 15.93
N ARG A 72 5.89 -16.28 16.68
CA ARG A 72 6.89 -17.35 16.51
C ARG A 72 6.37 -18.72 16.97
N VAL A 73 5.69 -18.77 18.13
CA VAL A 73 5.05 -20.01 18.63
C VAL A 73 3.98 -20.54 17.67
N CYS A 74 3.30 -19.66 16.92
CA CYS A 74 2.32 -20.04 15.89
C CYS A 74 2.89 -20.20 14.47
N GLU A 75 4.21 -20.16 14.26
CA GLU A 75 4.87 -20.19 12.94
C GLU A 75 4.44 -19.07 11.96
N LEU A 76 3.88 -17.97 12.49
CA LEU A 76 3.40 -16.79 11.76
C LEU A 76 4.33 -15.56 11.90
N SER A 77 5.56 -15.74 12.40
CA SER A 77 6.59 -14.68 12.43
C SER A 77 6.91 -14.18 11.03
N HIS A 78 7.26 -12.89 10.90
CA HIS A 78 7.79 -12.33 9.65
C HIS A 78 9.01 -13.12 9.17
N GLU A 79 9.82 -13.65 10.09
CA GLU A 79 11.02 -14.44 9.84
C GLU A 79 10.75 -15.74 9.04
N TYR A 80 9.50 -16.24 9.07
CA TYR A 80 9.08 -17.45 8.33
C TYR A 80 8.35 -17.14 7.02
N THR A 81 8.14 -15.86 6.66
CA THR A 81 7.47 -15.53 5.39
C THR A 81 8.41 -15.80 4.21
N ILE A 82 7.85 -16.29 3.10
CA ILE A 82 8.63 -16.60 1.88
C ILE A 82 9.46 -15.39 1.42
N ALA A 83 8.91 -14.18 1.55
CA ALA A 83 9.62 -12.93 1.24
C ALA A 83 10.88 -12.69 2.11
N TYR A 84 10.88 -13.16 3.36
CA TYR A 84 12.05 -13.07 4.25
C TYR A 84 13.05 -14.21 3.96
N THR A 85 12.57 -15.45 3.84
CA THR A 85 13.45 -16.63 3.67
C THR A 85 14.13 -16.68 2.30
N THR A 86 13.49 -16.18 1.24
CA THR A 86 14.07 -16.03 -0.11
C THR A 86 14.79 -14.70 -0.30
N GLY A 87 14.59 -13.73 0.59
CA GLY A 87 15.02 -12.34 0.42
C GLY A 87 14.26 -11.55 -0.65
N MET A 88 13.23 -12.11 -1.31
CA MET A 88 12.49 -11.47 -2.40
C MET A 88 11.80 -10.17 -1.94
N PRO A 89 12.23 -8.98 -2.42
CA PRO A 89 11.65 -7.71 -1.99
C PRO A 89 10.19 -7.57 -2.42
N HIS A 90 9.28 -7.33 -1.47
CA HIS A 90 7.85 -7.14 -1.73
C HIS A 90 7.40 -5.70 -1.50
N ARG A 91 6.65 -5.13 -2.44
CA ARG A 91 6.17 -3.73 -2.45
C ARG A 91 4.68 -3.62 -2.73
N ASN A 92 4.06 -2.52 -2.35
CA ASN A 92 2.67 -2.22 -2.68
C ASN A 92 2.50 -1.97 -4.18
N LEU A 93 1.40 -2.45 -4.76
CA LEU A 93 1.01 -2.15 -6.13
C LEU A 93 0.39 -0.73 -6.17
N GLY A 94 1.23 0.27 -6.46
CA GLY A 94 0.85 1.68 -6.40
C GLY A 94 0.53 2.10 -4.96
N LYS A 95 -0.61 2.78 -4.77
CA LYS A 95 -1.13 3.19 -3.45
C LYS A 95 -2.06 2.15 -2.80
N SER A 96 -2.24 0.97 -3.41
CA SER A 96 -3.14 -0.06 -2.89
C SER A 96 -2.52 -0.86 -1.72
N GLY A 97 -3.34 -1.61 -0.99
CA GLY A 97 -2.87 -2.56 0.03
C GLY A 97 -2.24 -3.85 -0.54
N LEU A 98 -2.41 -4.13 -1.83
CA LEU A 98 -1.94 -5.36 -2.46
C LEU A 98 -0.40 -5.36 -2.53
N ARG A 99 0.25 -6.37 -1.94
CA ARG A 99 1.71 -6.53 -1.98
C ARG A 99 2.14 -7.55 -3.03
N VAL A 100 2.99 -7.11 -3.94
CA VAL A 100 3.60 -7.91 -5.00
C VAL A 100 5.10 -8.04 -4.79
N SER A 101 5.67 -9.16 -5.22
CA SER A 101 7.12 -9.32 -5.40
C SER A 101 7.66 -8.25 -6.36
N CYS A 102 8.93 -7.87 -6.23
CA CYS A 102 9.49 -6.80 -7.05
C CYS A 102 9.59 -7.16 -8.54
N LEU A 103 9.77 -8.46 -8.81
CA LEU A 103 9.64 -9.15 -10.09
C LEU A 103 8.29 -9.88 -10.19
N GLY A 104 7.86 -10.19 -11.42
CA GLY A 104 6.70 -11.02 -11.72
C GLY A 104 6.93 -11.84 -12.99
N LEU A 105 6.27 -12.99 -13.13
CA LEU A 105 6.41 -13.87 -14.30
C LEU A 105 5.24 -13.67 -15.27
N GLY A 106 5.53 -13.13 -16.45
CA GLY A 106 4.56 -12.99 -17.55
C GLY A 106 4.54 -14.20 -18.49
N THR A 107 3.37 -14.55 -19.00
CA THR A 107 3.15 -15.73 -19.88
C THR A 107 3.12 -15.40 -21.39
N TRP A 108 3.42 -14.16 -21.77
CA TRP A 108 3.41 -13.72 -23.17
C TRP A 108 4.47 -14.44 -24.03
N VAL A 109 4.09 -14.83 -25.26
CA VAL A 109 4.85 -15.64 -26.25
C VAL A 109 5.19 -17.08 -25.79
N THR A 110 5.51 -17.27 -24.52
CA THR A 110 6.00 -18.51 -23.95
C THR A 110 4.90 -19.57 -23.77
N PHE A 111 3.95 -19.36 -22.85
CA PHE A 111 3.01 -20.41 -22.43
C PHE A 111 2.01 -20.73 -23.54
N GLY A 112 1.95 -21.99 -23.96
CA GLY A 112 1.07 -22.45 -25.06
C GLY A 112 1.52 -22.01 -26.45
N GLY A 113 2.76 -21.50 -26.56
CA GLY A 113 3.37 -21.02 -27.79
C GLY A 113 4.81 -21.54 -27.95
N GLN A 114 5.79 -20.78 -27.45
CA GLN A 114 7.21 -21.05 -27.69
C GLN A 114 7.80 -22.18 -26.81
N ILE A 115 7.24 -22.45 -25.63
CA ILE A 115 7.75 -23.48 -24.71
C ILE A 115 6.67 -24.55 -24.41
N SER A 116 7.09 -25.74 -24.00
CA SER A 116 6.19 -26.80 -23.57
C SER A 116 5.64 -26.55 -22.15
N ASP A 117 4.54 -27.23 -21.83
CA ASP A 117 3.84 -27.11 -20.55
C ASP A 117 4.73 -27.54 -19.35
N GLU A 118 5.67 -28.47 -19.54
CA GLU A 118 6.63 -28.90 -18.52
C GLU A 118 7.66 -27.80 -18.22
N VAL A 119 8.14 -27.08 -19.25
CA VAL A 119 9.05 -25.94 -19.08
C VAL A 119 8.30 -24.76 -18.45
N ALA A 120 7.03 -24.54 -18.83
CA ALA A 120 6.18 -23.55 -18.20
C ALA A 120 5.95 -23.86 -16.70
N GLU A 121 5.73 -25.13 -16.34
CA GLU A 121 5.66 -25.57 -14.95
C GLU A 121 6.97 -25.35 -14.21
N GLN A 122 8.11 -25.72 -14.79
CA GLN A 122 9.44 -25.53 -14.18
C GLN A 122 9.72 -24.05 -13.90
N LEU A 123 9.51 -23.17 -14.89
CA LEU A 123 9.69 -21.72 -14.73
C LEU A 123 8.78 -21.14 -13.64
N MET A 124 7.50 -21.57 -13.60
CA MET A 124 6.57 -21.12 -12.56
C MET A 124 6.96 -21.64 -11.16
N THR A 125 7.46 -22.88 -11.08
CA THR A 125 7.96 -23.50 -9.84
C THR A 125 9.13 -22.70 -9.28
N ILE A 126 10.16 -22.48 -10.10
CA ILE A 126 11.38 -21.73 -9.73
C ILE A 126 11.01 -20.30 -9.30
N ALA A 127 10.09 -19.64 -10.03
CA ALA A 127 9.63 -18.30 -9.66
C ALA A 127 8.95 -18.29 -8.29
N TYR A 128 7.97 -19.17 -8.05
CA TYR A 128 7.23 -19.24 -6.79
C TYR A 128 8.12 -19.59 -5.59
N GLU A 129 9.03 -20.57 -5.76
CA GLU A 129 9.99 -20.97 -4.73
C GLU A 129 11.06 -19.91 -4.47
N SER A 130 11.38 -19.07 -5.46
CA SER A 130 12.17 -17.84 -5.30
C SER A 130 11.37 -16.66 -4.75
N GLY A 131 10.13 -16.88 -4.29
CA GLY A 131 9.28 -15.87 -3.65
C GLY A 131 8.53 -14.93 -4.60
N VAL A 132 8.51 -15.19 -5.91
CA VAL A 132 7.65 -14.44 -6.84
C VAL A 132 6.19 -14.82 -6.58
N ASN A 133 5.36 -13.83 -6.23
CA ASN A 133 3.92 -14.03 -6.05
C ASN A 133 3.09 -13.54 -7.25
N LEU A 134 3.65 -12.68 -8.11
CA LEU A 134 2.95 -12.05 -9.24
C LEU A 134 3.10 -12.86 -10.54
N PHE A 135 1.98 -13.32 -11.09
CA PHE A 135 1.90 -14.08 -12.35
C PHE A 135 0.87 -13.44 -13.30
N ASP A 136 1.30 -13.14 -14.53
CA ASP A 136 0.56 -12.28 -15.46
C ASP A 136 0.25 -12.95 -16.80
N THR A 137 -0.98 -12.80 -17.29
CA THR A 137 -1.48 -13.43 -18.52
C THR A 137 -2.52 -12.56 -19.26
N ALA A 138 -3.11 -13.05 -20.34
CA ALA A 138 -4.18 -12.39 -21.09
C ALA A 138 -5.04 -13.39 -21.85
N GLU A 139 -6.32 -13.07 -22.10
CA GLU A 139 -7.22 -13.90 -22.91
C GLU A 139 -6.67 -14.16 -24.33
N VAL A 140 -5.89 -13.22 -24.88
CA VAL A 140 -5.33 -13.27 -26.22
C VAL A 140 -4.03 -14.11 -26.30
N TYR A 141 -3.37 -14.37 -25.17
CA TYR A 141 -2.06 -15.06 -25.18
C TYR A 141 -2.24 -16.53 -25.58
N ALA A 142 -1.65 -16.86 -26.74
CA ALA A 142 -1.85 -18.13 -27.43
C ALA A 142 -3.35 -18.50 -27.60
N ALA A 143 -4.21 -17.51 -27.84
CA ALA A 143 -5.68 -17.64 -27.91
C ALA A 143 -6.27 -18.37 -26.69
N GLY A 144 -5.89 -17.91 -25.49
CA GLY A 144 -6.35 -18.44 -24.20
C GLY A 144 -5.58 -19.67 -23.69
N LYS A 145 -4.72 -20.30 -24.50
CA LYS A 145 -3.92 -21.45 -24.05
C LYS A 145 -3.00 -21.11 -22.89
N ALA A 146 -2.44 -19.90 -22.86
CA ALA A 146 -1.58 -19.46 -21.75
C ALA A 146 -2.33 -19.46 -20.40
N GLU A 147 -3.62 -19.11 -20.39
CA GLU A 147 -4.49 -19.17 -19.22
C GLU A 147 -4.82 -20.62 -18.82
N VAL A 148 -5.07 -21.51 -19.77
CA VAL A 148 -5.30 -22.94 -19.51
C VAL A 148 -4.08 -23.59 -18.86
N ILE A 149 -2.88 -23.32 -19.39
CA ILE A 149 -1.62 -23.86 -18.87
C ILE A 149 -1.33 -23.30 -17.47
N LEU A 150 -1.48 -21.98 -17.27
CA LEU A 150 -1.34 -21.34 -15.96
C LEU A 150 -2.31 -21.96 -14.93
N GLY A 151 -3.58 -22.14 -15.29
CA GLY A 151 -4.58 -22.79 -14.44
C GLY A 151 -4.26 -24.26 -14.12
N ASN A 152 -3.79 -25.01 -15.11
CA ASN A 152 -3.36 -26.40 -14.93
C ASN A 152 -2.16 -26.51 -13.98
N ILE A 153 -1.15 -25.63 -14.10
CA ILE A 153 0.00 -25.60 -13.19
C ILE A 153 -0.45 -25.26 -11.76
N LEU A 154 -1.23 -24.20 -11.58
CA LEU A 154 -1.76 -23.79 -10.27
C LEU A 154 -2.50 -24.94 -9.57
N LYS A 155 -3.39 -25.62 -10.31
CA LYS A 155 -4.16 -26.76 -9.83
C LYS A 155 -3.29 -27.99 -9.52
N LYS A 156 -2.28 -28.28 -10.36
CA LYS A 156 -1.33 -29.39 -10.18
C LYS A 156 -0.43 -29.18 -8.97
N LYS A 157 0.02 -27.95 -8.71
CA LYS A 157 0.91 -27.61 -7.58
C LYS A 157 0.18 -27.50 -6.24
N GLY A 158 -1.13 -27.22 -6.25
CA GLY A 158 -1.92 -27.09 -5.02
C GLY A 158 -1.50 -25.91 -4.13
N TRP A 159 -0.80 -24.92 -4.68
CA TRP A 159 -0.40 -23.72 -3.94
C TRP A 159 -1.64 -22.95 -3.45
N ARG A 160 -1.56 -22.37 -2.26
CA ARG A 160 -2.68 -21.63 -1.68
C ARG A 160 -3.01 -20.42 -2.56
N ARG A 161 -4.28 -20.30 -2.99
CA ARG A 161 -4.74 -19.16 -3.81
C ARG A 161 -4.44 -17.80 -3.17
N SER A 162 -4.35 -17.74 -1.85
CA SER A 162 -4.04 -16.55 -1.04
C SER A 162 -2.55 -16.18 -0.92
N SER A 163 -1.62 -17.01 -1.40
CA SER A 163 -0.19 -16.65 -1.53
C SER A 163 0.22 -16.24 -2.95
N LEU A 164 -0.75 -16.04 -3.84
CA LEU A 164 -0.57 -15.75 -5.25
C LEU A 164 -1.30 -14.46 -5.64
N VAL A 165 -0.72 -13.71 -6.57
CA VAL A 165 -1.31 -12.54 -7.24
C VAL A 165 -1.37 -12.85 -8.73
N ILE A 166 -2.55 -13.23 -9.20
CA ILE A 166 -2.82 -13.59 -10.59
C ILE A 166 -3.45 -12.40 -11.31
N THR A 167 -2.88 -11.99 -12.44
CA THR A 167 -3.40 -10.87 -13.25
C THR A 167 -3.72 -11.29 -14.68
N THR A 168 -4.88 -10.89 -15.21
CA THR A 168 -5.22 -11.09 -16.63
C THR A 168 -5.62 -9.80 -17.32
N LYS A 169 -5.44 -9.75 -18.64
CA LYS A 169 -5.69 -8.61 -19.53
C LYS A 169 -6.76 -8.92 -20.57
N LEU A 170 -7.75 -8.03 -20.70
CA LEU A 170 -8.90 -8.15 -21.61
C LEU A 170 -8.88 -7.06 -22.69
N TYR A 171 -9.12 -7.46 -23.94
CA TYR A 171 -9.47 -6.62 -25.11
C TYR A 171 -9.76 -7.47 -26.38
N TRP A 172 -9.29 -8.72 -26.46
CA TRP A 172 -9.27 -9.55 -27.68
C TRP A 172 -9.58 -11.01 -27.34
N GLY A 173 -10.85 -11.34 -27.08
CA GLY A 173 -11.27 -12.69 -26.71
C GLY A 173 -11.67 -13.59 -27.89
N GLY A 174 -11.98 -13.00 -29.06
CA GLY A 174 -12.48 -13.77 -30.20
C GLY A 174 -12.47 -13.07 -31.56
N LYS A 175 -13.26 -13.60 -32.49
CA LYS A 175 -13.30 -13.19 -33.91
C LYS A 175 -14.47 -12.26 -34.22
N ALA A 176 -15.60 -12.41 -33.53
CA ALA A 176 -16.77 -11.55 -33.72
C ALA A 176 -16.52 -10.14 -33.19
N GLU A 177 -17.31 -9.17 -33.67
CA GLU A 177 -17.13 -7.76 -33.33
C GLU A 177 -17.45 -7.46 -31.85
N THR A 178 -18.24 -8.32 -31.21
CA THR A 178 -18.57 -8.23 -29.77
C THR A 178 -17.61 -9.00 -28.86
N GLU A 179 -16.60 -9.70 -29.40
CA GLU A 179 -15.60 -10.47 -28.64
C GLU A 179 -14.28 -9.68 -28.49
N ARG A 180 -14.38 -8.34 -28.44
CA ARG A 180 -13.26 -7.40 -28.39
C ARG A 180 -13.63 -6.06 -27.74
N GLY A 181 -12.61 -5.22 -27.51
CA GLY A 181 -12.75 -3.88 -26.95
C GLY A 181 -12.91 -3.90 -25.42
N LEU A 182 -13.39 -2.79 -24.87
CA LEU A 182 -13.66 -2.64 -23.42
C LEU A 182 -15.15 -2.50 -23.09
N SER A 183 -16.03 -2.84 -24.04
CA SER A 183 -17.48 -2.83 -23.79
C SER A 183 -17.85 -3.67 -22.57
N ARG A 184 -18.88 -3.25 -21.81
CA ARG A 184 -19.39 -3.98 -20.64
C ARG A 184 -19.68 -5.46 -20.94
N LYS A 185 -20.15 -5.77 -22.16
CA LYS A 185 -20.36 -7.14 -22.65
C LYS A 185 -19.04 -7.91 -22.69
N HIS A 186 -18.03 -7.40 -23.40
CA HIS A 186 -16.74 -8.08 -23.53
C HIS A 186 -16.00 -8.21 -22.20
N ILE A 187 -16.05 -7.20 -21.32
CA ILE A 187 -15.41 -7.28 -20.00
C ILE A 187 -16.03 -8.41 -19.16
N ILE A 188 -17.37 -8.56 -19.14
CA ILE A 188 -18.04 -9.60 -18.34
C ILE A 188 -17.82 -10.99 -18.96
N GLU A 189 -17.98 -11.13 -20.28
CA GLU A 189 -17.88 -12.42 -20.96
C GLU A 189 -16.44 -12.91 -21.11
N GLY A 190 -15.51 -12.01 -21.48
CA GLY A 190 -14.08 -12.26 -21.54
C GLY A 190 -13.48 -12.64 -20.18
N LEU A 191 -13.82 -11.90 -19.10
CA LEU A 191 -13.38 -12.26 -17.75
C LEU A 191 -13.90 -13.63 -17.33
N LYS A 192 -15.18 -13.92 -17.59
CA LYS A 192 -15.78 -15.24 -17.28
C LYS A 192 -15.08 -16.37 -18.04
N ALA A 193 -14.74 -16.16 -19.31
CA ALA A 193 -13.99 -17.13 -20.11
C ALA A 193 -12.54 -17.30 -19.61
N SER A 194 -11.85 -16.21 -19.24
CA SER A 194 -10.53 -16.26 -18.61
C SER A 194 -10.53 -17.02 -17.29
N LEU A 195 -11.49 -16.75 -16.40
CA LEU A 195 -11.64 -17.46 -15.12
C LEU A 195 -11.91 -18.96 -15.32
N GLN A 196 -12.73 -19.32 -16.31
CA GLN A 196 -12.96 -20.72 -16.69
C GLN A 196 -11.69 -21.41 -17.21
N ARG A 197 -10.88 -20.74 -18.04
CA ARG A 197 -9.59 -21.27 -18.53
C ARG A 197 -8.57 -21.42 -17.40
N LEU A 198 -8.46 -20.40 -16.54
CA LEU A 198 -7.60 -20.39 -15.35
C LEU A 198 -8.04 -21.39 -14.26
N GLN A 199 -9.28 -21.90 -14.31
CA GLN A 199 -9.88 -22.70 -13.24
C GLN A 199 -9.89 -21.98 -11.88
N LEU A 200 -10.14 -20.66 -11.90
CA LEU A 200 -10.15 -19.79 -10.72
C LEU A 200 -11.51 -19.09 -10.57
N GLU A 201 -11.90 -18.81 -9.32
CA GLU A 201 -13.08 -18.00 -9.00
C GLU A 201 -12.84 -16.50 -9.25
N TYR A 202 -11.59 -16.04 -9.07
CA TYR A 202 -11.20 -14.64 -9.24
C TYR A 202 -9.72 -14.47 -9.64
N VAL A 203 -9.41 -13.34 -10.28
CA VAL A 203 -8.07 -12.77 -10.45
C VAL A 203 -7.89 -11.60 -9.49
N ASP A 204 -6.66 -11.31 -9.07
CA ASP A 204 -6.37 -10.23 -8.11
C ASP A 204 -6.36 -8.85 -8.79
N VAL A 205 -6.02 -8.81 -10.08
CA VAL A 205 -6.22 -7.63 -10.94
C VAL A 205 -6.71 -8.08 -12.31
N VAL A 206 -7.80 -7.48 -12.78
CA VAL A 206 -8.19 -7.49 -14.20
C VAL A 206 -7.77 -6.16 -14.82
N PHE A 207 -7.09 -6.23 -15.97
CA PHE A 207 -6.58 -5.07 -16.69
C PHE A 207 -7.27 -4.91 -18.04
N ALA A 208 -7.53 -3.66 -18.44
CA ALA A 208 -7.68 -3.33 -19.85
C ALA A 208 -6.33 -3.55 -20.56
N ASN A 209 -6.28 -4.39 -21.60
CA ASN A 209 -5.03 -4.73 -22.31
C ASN A 209 -4.46 -3.53 -23.09
N ARG A 210 -5.35 -2.60 -23.48
CA ARG A 210 -5.06 -1.31 -24.14
C ARG A 210 -6.30 -0.40 -24.03
N PRO A 211 -6.19 0.91 -24.28
CA PRO A 211 -7.36 1.78 -24.45
C PRO A 211 -8.25 1.35 -25.63
N ASP A 212 -9.55 1.52 -25.46
CA ASP A 212 -10.57 1.43 -26.50
C ASP A 212 -11.04 2.84 -26.86
N ASN A 213 -11.16 3.15 -28.14
CA ASN A 213 -11.66 4.44 -28.62
C ASN A 213 -13.17 4.38 -28.96
N ASN A 214 -13.75 3.17 -28.98
CA ASN A 214 -15.14 2.92 -29.35
C ASN A 214 -16.06 2.73 -28.14
N THR A 215 -15.49 2.61 -26.94
CA THR A 215 -16.23 2.50 -25.66
C THR A 215 -15.97 3.76 -24.81
N PRO A 216 -17.01 4.41 -24.24
CA PRO A 216 -16.87 5.45 -23.22
C PRO A 216 -16.11 4.98 -21.96
N MET A 217 -15.84 5.89 -21.02
CA MET A 217 -15.15 5.55 -19.76
C MET A 217 -16.14 5.04 -18.68
N GLU A 218 -17.42 5.39 -18.84
CA GLU A 218 -18.56 5.15 -17.94
C GLU A 218 -19.32 3.84 -18.22
#